data_AF-A0A7S2BQD0-F1
#
_entry.id   AF-A0A7S2BQD0-F1
#
_cell.length_a   1.000
_cell.length_b   1.000
_cell.length_c   1.000
_cell.angle_alpha   90.00
_cell.angle_beta   90.00
_cell.angle_gamma   90.00
#
_symmetry.space_group_name_H-M   'P 1'
#
loop_
_entity.id
_entity.type
_entity.pdbx_description
1 polymer ?
#
loop_
_entity_poly.entity_id
_entity_poly.type
_entity_poly.pdbx_seq_one_letter_code
_entity_poly.pdbx_strand_id
1 'polypeptide(L)'
;GGGGGGGGGGDGIELPPVAVAGLSLRRQLSDEGRRLLMESTAAPTATSTDGSARAAQSQAQPRSRSHHPNATSAKAARRLNAAAPVRSTERPSGYPSTPHLPFSPEVHSDDVAAPASALRPFLAQEVTITEKLDGGNCCLAWGKVYARTHGHEATHASFSAVKALSAQLRRDKADVFEVLDDRRIMLFGENMAAVHSIEYDGIGSVFYLFAALCLGPATSTSSAPLRWLSWAEVSSIAKALAIPTVPVVFQGTMHEPAQLESLLAQASTRPSALADPNGLPEAEQTRPEGFVVRHSVSYFDGDGSHLMKYVRKGHVQTDASWKRTWRKARLNPDAVAALLEAEQGPHDGNSRHYGSSGGSGRNETGAGAAEEEVVVEAEGGEESVMPMAKFPRTPHIFDAGGGAVTRDDLLLGPTEVARFYSGVDVIIEEKVDGANLGISIGKHDYNLYYQNRSHFVCSTSASQWKGLASWERQHAHEIHSMLQPGRHILYGEWLAHQHSLDYDQLPSYFVAFDVYDKKVGRFWSRATLSAALEEHTTIPMVPPIYTGPVGGPEQLRALLNTSSAFRSGEGKYVEGVYLRIDDGGDNDPLGGSLNGTSHVSWLQLRAKLVRADFVQNINEGTHWTKTSARLNTLRW
;
A
#
# COMPACT_ATOMS: atom_id res chain seq x y z
N GLY A 1 -67.66 -33.14 32.25
CA GLY A 1 -68.70 -33.04 31.20
C GLY A 1 -68.58 -31.69 30.53
N GLY A 2 -68.86 -31.59 29.23
CA GLY A 2 -68.59 -30.41 28.39
C GLY A 2 -67.08 -30.22 28.12
N GLY A 3 -66.57 -29.92 26.93
CA GLY A 3 -67.20 -29.45 25.69
C GLY A 3 -67.32 -27.91 25.70
N GLY A 4 -66.74 -27.15 24.76
CA GLY A 4 -65.85 -27.47 23.63
C GLY A 4 -65.58 -26.20 22.79
N GLY A 5 -64.87 -26.33 21.66
CA GLY A 5 -64.94 -25.35 20.55
C GLY A 5 -63.81 -24.31 20.39
N GLY A 6 -62.89 -24.60 19.46
CA GLY A 6 -62.57 -23.77 18.29
C GLY A 6 -61.98 -22.36 18.42
N GLY A 7 -60.91 -22.10 17.66
CA GLY A 7 -60.45 -20.75 17.32
C GLY A 7 -58.93 -20.67 17.13
N GLY A 8 -58.46 -20.42 15.91
CA GLY A 8 -57.04 -20.20 15.62
C GLY A 8 -56.66 -18.72 15.70
N GLY A 9 -55.39 -18.45 16.02
CA GLY A 9 -54.77 -17.13 16.05
C GLY A 9 -53.29 -17.33 16.40
N GLY A 10 -52.38 -16.66 15.68
CA GLY A 10 -50.95 -17.00 15.76
C GLY A 10 -50.26 -16.40 17.00
N ASP A 11 -49.59 -17.25 17.77
CA ASP A 11 -48.59 -16.81 18.76
C ASP A 11 -47.31 -16.37 18.04
N GLY A 12 -47.32 -15.13 17.56
CA GLY A 12 -46.11 -14.41 17.25
C GLY A 12 -45.37 -14.11 18.56
N ILE A 13 -44.29 -14.84 18.84
CA ILE A 13 -43.37 -14.48 19.92
C ILE A 13 -42.64 -13.19 19.48
N GLU A 14 -43.21 -12.04 19.84
CA GLU A 14 -42.49 -10.77 19.83
C GLU A 14 -41.31 -10.86 20.80
N LEU A 15 -40.11 -10.98 20.24
CA LEU A 15 -38.89 -10.73 21.00
C LEU A 15 -38.86 -9.24 21.36
N PRO A 16 -38.56 -8.88 22.62
CA PRO A 16 -38.64 -7.49 23.07
C PRO A 16 -37.63 -6.61 22.32
N PRO A 17 -37.94 -5.31 22.12
CA PRO A 17 -36.99 -4.38 21.54
C PRO A 17 -35.78 -4.25 22.47
N VAL A 18 -34.63 -4.79 22.06
CA VAL A 18 -33.36 -4.54 22.72
C VAL A 18 -33.04 -3.06 22.56
N ALA A 19 -33.37 -2.29 23.60
CA ALA A 19 -33.04 -0.88 23.68
C ALA A 19 -31.52 -0.73 23.73
N VAL A 20 -30.90 -0.48 22.58
CA VAL A 20 -29.51 -0.02 22.51
C VAL A 20 -29.46 1.33 23.22
N ALA A 21 -28.97 1.32 24.45
CA ALA A 21 -28.89 2.49 25.30
C ALA A 21 -28.10 3.60 24.59
N GLY A 22 -28.71 4.77 24.45
CA GLY A 22 -28.13 5.87 23.70
C GLY A 22 -26.86 6.41 24.35
N LEU A 23 -25.71 6.16 23.73
CA LEU A 23 -24.52 6.96 23.93
C LEU A 23 -24.40 7.98 22.80
N SER A 24 -24.81 9.22 23.11
CA SER A 24 -24.50 10.40 22.30
C SER A 24 -23.00 10.65 22.29
N LEU A 25 -22.30 9.98 21.37
CA LEU A 25 -20.90 10.21 21.09
C LEU A 25 -20.75 10.84 19.71
N ARG A 26 -20.49 12.15 19.69
CA ARG A 26 -19.65 12.72 18.63
C ARG A 26 -18.29 12.02 18.76
N ARG A 27 -18.03 10.99 17.94
CA ARG A 27 -16.74 10.33 17.88
C ARG A 27 -16.05 10.62 16.56
N GLN A 28 -14.77 10.92 16.69
CA GLN A 28 -13.85 11.10 15.58
C GLN A 28 -13.71 9.77 14.84
N LEU A 29 -13.49 9.86 13.54
CA LEU A 29 -13.00 8.75 12.75
C LEU A 29 -11.48 8.66 12.91
N SER A 30 -10.93 7.46 12.74
CA SER A 30 -9.49 7.26 12.71
C SER A 30 -8.92 7.86 11.43
N ASP A 31 -8.01 8.83 11.55
CA ASP A 31 -7.36 9.52 10.42
C ASP A 31 -6.75 8.52 9.41
N GLU A 32 -6.34 7.34 9.89
CA GLU A 32 -5.87 6.17 9.15
C GLU A 32 -6.80 5.73 7.99
N GLY A 33 -8.13 5.86 8.15
CA GLY A 33 -9.09 5.45 7.12
C GLY A 33 -9.16 6.41 5.94
N ARG A 34 -8.96 7.71 6.18
CA ARG A 34 -8.89 8.75 5.14
C ARG A 34 -7.53 8.77 4.45
N ARG A 35 -6.45 8.51 5.19
CA ARG A 35 -5.07 8.37 4.71
C ARG A 35 -4.98 7.43 3.51
N LEU A 36 -5.36 6.17 3.71
CA LEU A 36 -5.02 5.08 2.78
C LEU A 36 -5.77 5.20 1.45
N LEU A 37 -6.90 5.92 1.44
CA LEU A 37 -7.63 6.25 0.22
C LEU A 37 -7.02 7.44 -0.55
N MET A 38 -6.29 8.34 0.12
CA MET A 38 -5.73 9.56 -0.47
C MET A 38 -4.41 9.35 -1.24
N GLU A 39 -3.62 8.35 -0.82
CA GLU A 39 -2.27 8.02 -1.36
C GLU A 39 -2.26 7.44 -2.79
N SER A 40 -3.46 7.23 -3.36
CA SER A 40 -3.74 6.38 -4.53
C SER A 40 -3.82 7.14 -5.88
N THR A 41 -3.50 8.44 -5.91
CA THR A 41 -3.74 9.30 -7.10
C THR A 41 -2.64 10.32 -7.36
N ALA A 42 -2.00 10.17 -8.51
CA ALA A 42 -1.68 11.30 -9.38
C ALA A 42 -1.91 10.84 -10.84
N ALA A 43 -2.30 11.75 -11.72
CA ALA A 43 -2.64 11.45 -13.11
C ALA A 43 -2.06 12.55 -14.02
N PRO A 44 -1.45 12.20 -15.17
CA PRO A 44 -0.67 13.15 -15.95
C PRO A 44 -1.55 14.16 -16.70
N THR A 45 -1.12 15.42 -16.70
CA THR A 45 -1.75 16.49 -17.47
C THR A 45 -1.49 16.33 -18.96
N ALA A 46 -2.54 16.16 -19.76
CA ALA A 46 -2.45 16.13 -21.22
C ALA A 46 -2.07 17.51 -21.78
N THR A 47 -0.94 17.61 -22.47
CA THR A 47 -0.51 18.78 -23.23
C THR A 47 -0.99 18.67 -24.68
N SER A 48 -1.55 19.75 -25.24
CA SER A 48 -1.94 19.83 -26.65
C SER A 48 -1.35 21.06 -27.35
N THR A 49 -0.55 20.85 -28.40
CA THR A 49 -0.44 21.76 -29.55
C THR A 49 -1.48 21.34 -30.61
N ASP A 50 -1.85 22.13 -31.61
CA ASP A 50 -1.57 23.53 -31.96
C ASP A 50 -2.89 24.11 -32.56
N GLY A 51 -3.04 25.37 -32.97
CA GLY A 51 -2.10 26.48 -33.13
C GLY A 51 -2.78 27.65 -33.87
N SER A 52 -2.20 28.84 -33.80
CA SER A 52 -2.40 30.01 -34.69
C SER A 52 -3.81 30.34 -35.27
N ALA A 53 -4.42 31.43 -34.80
CA ALA A 53 -5.13 32.39 -35.68
C ALA A 53 -5.25 33.80 -35.06
N ARG A 54 -5.40 34.84 -35.91
CA ARG A 54 -5.27 36.27 -35.56
C ARG A 54 -6.55 36.98 -35.10
N ALA A 55 -6.35 37.92 -34.18
CA ALA A 55 -6.97 39.24 -34.00
C ALA A 55 -8.29 39.64 -34.71
N ALA A 56 -9.22 40.21 -33.94
CA ALA A 56 -9.97 41.44 -34.28
C ALA A 56 -10.54 42.12 -33.01
N GLN A 57 -10.75 43.44 -33.09
CA GLN A 57 -11.27 44.29 -31.99
C GLN A 57 -12.81 44.31 -31.95
N SER A 58 -13.40 44.51 -30.77
CA SER A 58 -14.65 45.27 -30.65
C SER A 58 -14.86 45.81 -29.23
N GLN A 59 -15.30 47.07 -29.14
CA GLN A 59 -15.66 47.75 -27.89
C GLN A 59 -17.16 47.51 -27.56
N ALA A 60 -17.51 47.46 -26.27
CA ALA A 60 -18.74 48.09 -25.75
C ALA A 60 -18.73 48.16 -24.21
N GLN A 61 -19.28 49.25 -23.66
CA GLN A 61 -19.29 49.57 -22.22
C GLN A 61 -20.66 49.22 -21.55
N PRO A 62 -20.80 49.34 -20.20
CA PRO A 62 -21.74 48.52 -19.42
C PRO A 62 -23.12 49.15 -19.26
N ARG A 63 -24.06 48.36 -18.69
CA ARG A 63 -25.24 48.91 -18.00
C ARG A 63 -25.44 48.27 -16.64
N SER A 64 -25.72 49.14 -15.67
CA SER A 64 -26.04 48.82 -14.29
C SER A 64 -27.52 48.45 -14.11
N ARG A 65 -27.82 47.74 -13.01
CA ARG A 65 -28.77 48.25 -12.01
C ARG A 65 -28.66 47.49 -10.68
N SER A 66 -28.81 48.24 -9.60
CA SER A 66 -28.86 47.79 -8.21
C SER A 66 -30.20 47.14 -7.87
N HIS A 67 -30.25 46.36 -6.78
CA HIS A 67 -31.35 46.40 -5.80
C HIS A 67 -30.83 45.99 -4.41
N HIS A 68 -31.54 46.43 -3.36
CA HIS A 68 -31.05 46.51 -1.97
C HIS A 68 -31.02 45.17 -1.20
N PRO A 69 -30.23 45.09 -0.11
CA PRO A 69 -30.18 43.92 0.76
C PRO A 69 -31.31 43.91 1.80
N ASN A 70 -31.68 42.73 2.29
CA ASN A 70 -32.12 42.60 3.68
C ASN A 70 -31.81 41.21 4.24
N ALA A 71 -31.56 41.14 5.55
CA ALA A 71 -31.03 39.95 6.24
C ALA A 71 -32.11 39.13 6.96
N THR A 72 -31.67 38.09 7.68
CA THR A 72 -32.45 37.08 8.45
C THR A 72 -33.09 35.98 7.58
N SER A 73 -33.13 34.70 7.97
CA SER A 73 -32.58 34.02 9.18
C SER A 73 -32.28 32.54 8.91
N ALA A 74 -31.61 31.87 9.86
CA ALA A 74 -31.13 30.50 9.76
C ALA A 74 -32.25 29.45 9.53
N LYS A 75 -32.26 28.79 8.36
CA LYS A 75 -32.95 27.50 8.17
C LYS A 75 -32.41 26.63 7.02
N ALA A 76 -31.09 26.52 6.90
CA ALA A 76 -30.45 25.53 6.01
C ALA A 76 -30.07 24.27 6.82
N ALA A 77 -31.04 23.39 7.05
CA ALA A 77 -30.73 22.04 7.52
C ALA A 77 -29.86 21.36 6.44
N ARG A 78 -28.70 20.82 6.86
CA ARG A 78 -27.71 20.20 5.97
C ARG A 78 -28.35 19.00 5.26
N ARG A 79 -28.82 19.21 4.02
CA ARG A 79 -29.18 18.11 3.12
C ARG A 79 -27.98 17.18 3.04
N LEU A 80 -28.21 15.89 3.26
CA LEU A 80 -27.23 14.84 2.98
C LEU A 80 -26.81 15.00 1.50
N ASN A 81 -25.51 15.12 1.24
CA ASN A 81 -24.99 15.32 -0.10
C ASN A 81 -25.41 14.11 -0.96
N ALA A 82 -26.31 14.33 -1.91
CA ALA A 82 -26.51 13.40 -3.01
C ALA A 82 -25.34 13.58 -3.98
N ALA A 83 -24.61 12.50 -4.24
CA ALA A 83 -23.48 12.51 -5.19
C ALA A 83 -23.91 13.07 -6.55
N ALA A 84 -23.01 13.81 -7.21
CA ALA A 84 -23.27 14.36 -8.53
C ALA A 84 -23.57 13.23 -9.55
N PRO A 85 -24.54 13.41 -10.46
CA PRO A 85 -24.96 12.33 -11.36
C PRO A 85 -23.89 12.02 -12.41
N VAL A 86 -23.25 10.85 -12.28
CA VAL A 86 -22.38 10.26 -13.30
C VAL A 86 -23.17 10.03 -14.59
N ARG A 87 -22.62 10.44 -15.74
CA ARG A 87 -23.26 10.29 -17.06
C ARG A 87 -23.43 8.81 -17.39
N SER A 88 -24.53 8.46 -18.07
CA SER A 88 -24.85 7.06 -18.41
C SER A 88 -23.79 6.38 -19.29
N THR A 89 -22.99 7.16 -20.02
CA THR A 89 -21.88 6.72 -20.88
C THR A 89 -20.60 6.32 -20.13
N GLU A 90 -20.53 6.54 -18.81
CA GLU A 90 -19.33 6.32 -17.99
C GLU A 90 -19.49 5.18 -16.97
N ARG A 91 -20.52 4.34 -17.11
CA ARG A 91 -20.71 3.18 -16.23
C ARG A 91 -20.04 1.94 -16.83
N PRO A 92 -19.15 1.25 -16.07
CA PRO A 92 -18.64 -0.06 -16.48
C PRO A 92 -19.80 -1.06 -16.63
N SER A 93 -19.64 -2.04 -17.50
CA SER A 93 -20.62 -3.12 -17.71
C SER A 93 -20.78 -4.00 -16.46
N GLY A 94 -19.67 -4.30 -15.78
CA GLY A 94 -19.62 -5.06 -14.55
C GLY A 94 -18.22 -5.43 -14.11
N TYR A 95 -18.14 -6.34 -13.13
CA TYR A 95 -16.88 -7.04 -12.84
C TYR A 95 -16.56 -8.00 -14.00
N PRO A 96 -15.31 -8.05 -14.51
CA PRO A 96 -14.96 -8.87 -15.66
C PRO A 96 -15.11 -10.38 -15.38
N SER A 97 -15.30 -11.15 -16.44
CA SER A 97 -15.24 -12.61 -16.37
C SER A 97 -13.79 -13.06 -16.12
N THR A 98 -13.56 -13.78 -15.03
CA THR A 98 -12.24 -14.35 -14.70
C THR A 98 -12.00 -15.65 -15.48
N PRO A 99 -10.91 -15.79 -16.25
CA PRO A 99 -10.52 -17.05 -16.88
C PRO A 99 -10.04 -18.10 -15.86
N HIS A 100 -10.23 -19.38 -16.14
CA HIS A 100 -9.64 -20.47 -15.36
C HIS A 100 -8.12 -20.54 -15.54
N LEU A 101 -7.42 -20.98 -14.51
CA LEU A 101 -6.06 -21.49 -14.64
C LEU A 101 -6.06 -22.70 -15.61
N PRO A 102 -5.01 -22.92 -16.41
CA PRO A 102 -4.93 -24.01 -17.38
C PRO A 102 -5.06 -25.41 -16.75
N PHE A 103 -4.72 -25.55 -15.47
CA PHE A 103 -4.81 -26.79 -14.68
C PHE A 103 -6.01 -26.79 -13.69
N SER A 104 -6.95 -25.86 -13.82
CA SER A 104 -8.17 -25.84 -12.97
C SER A 104 -8.95 -27.14 -13.15
N PRO A 105 -9.20 -27.93 -12.09
CA PRO A 105 -9.82 -29.26 -12.22
C PRO A 105 -11.24 -29.25 -12.78
N GLU A 106 -12.03 -28.23 -12.44
CA GLU A 106 -13.39 -28.04 -12.93
C GLU A 106 -13.40 -26.83 -13.89
N VAL A 107 -13.86 -27.04 -15.12
CA VAL A 107 -14.04 -26.02 -16.18
C VAL A 107 -15.29 -26.44 -16.96
N HIS A 108 -16.29 -25.57 -17.07
CA HIS A 108 -17.52 -25.89 -17.81
C HIS A 108 -17.40 -25.49 -19.30
N SER A 109 -18.34 -25.91 -20.14
CA SER A 109 -18.29 -25.70 -21.60
C SER A 109 -18.20 -24.24 -22.03
N ASP A 110 -18.69 -23.34 -21.18
CA ASP A 110 -18.84 -21.91 -21.45
C ASP A 110 -17.75 -21.08 -20.73
N ASP A 111 -16.87 -21.74 -19.98
CA ASP A 111 -15.76 -21.11 -19.27
C ASP A 111 -14.53 -20.94 -20.18
N VAL A 112 -13.89 -19.78 -20.08
CA VAL A 112 -12.60 -19.51 -20.74
C VAL A 112 -11.47 -19.97 -19.82
N ALA A 113 -10.57 -20.82 -20.31
CA ALA A 113 -9.30 -21.11 -19.65
C ALA A 113 -8.18 -20.24 -20.24
N ALA A 114 -7.29 -19.75 -19.38
CA ALA A 114 -6.05 -19.13 -19.81
C ALA A 114 -5.13 -20.16 -20.49
N PRO A 115 -4.29 -19.78 -21.47
CA PRO A 115 -3.31 -20.68 -22.05
C PRO A 115 -2.16 -20.95 -21.08
N ALA A 116 -1.58 -22.16 -21.13
CA ALA A 116 -0.45 -22.53 -20.26
C ALA A 116 0.77 -21.60 -20.39
N SER A 117 0.98 -21.01 -21.57
CA SER A 117 2.02 -20.02 -21.84
C SER A 117 1.86 -18.72 -21.05
N ALA A 118 0.65 -18.35 -20.62
CA ALA A 118 0.41 -17.14 -19.85
C ALA A 118 0.86 -17.26 -18.37
N LEU A 119 0.99 -18.48 -17.83
CA LEU A 119 1.28 -18.68 -16.40
C LEU A 119 2.65 -18.14 -15.96
N ARG A 120 3.70 -18.28 -16.78
CA ARG A 120 5.04 -17.81 -16.41
C ARG A 120 5.13 -16.27 -16.42
N PRO A 121 4.66 -15.55 -17.47
CA PRO A 121 4.56 -14.08 -17.44
C PRO A 121 3.69 -13.56 -16.30
N PHE A 122 2.57 -14.24 -16.01
CA PHE A 122 1.67 -13.91 -14.90
C PHE A 122 2.38 -14.00 -13.53
N LEU A 123 3.07 -15.12 -13.27
CA LEU A 123 3.78 -15.35 -12.01
C LEU A 123 5.09 -14.55 -11.87
N ALA A 124 5.55 -13.87 -12.91
CA ALA A 124 6.68 -12.95 -12.82
C ALA A 124 6.39 -11.71 -11.95
N GLN A 125 5.12 -11.46 -11.60
CA GLN A 125 4.69 -10.40 -10.69
C GLN A 125 4.26 -10.96 -9.33
N GLU A 126 4.24 -10.12 -8.30
CA GLU A 126 3.67 -10.52 -7.00
C GLU A 126 2.17 -10.81 -7.15
N VAL A 127 1.72 -11.94 -6.61
CA VAL A 127 0.32 -12.37 -6.65
C VAL A 127 -0.29 -12.44 -5.26
N THR A 128 -1.56 -12.03 -5.16
CA THR A 128 -2.45 -12.38 -4.05
C THR A 128 -3.36 -13.51 -4.48
N ILE A 129 -3.40 -14.56 -3.66
CA ILE A 129 -4.32 -15.69 -3.80
C ILE A 129 -5.35 -15.58 -2.68
N THR A 130 -6.61 -15.53 -3.05
CA THR A 130 -7.74 -15.52 -2.10
C THR A 130 -8.62 -16.75 -2.30
N GLU A 131 -9.37 -17.15 -1.27
CA GLU A 131 -10.49 -18.06 -1.48
C GLU A 131 -11.49 -17.44 -2.46
N LYS A 132 -12.01 -18.27 -3.36
CA LYS A 132 -13.22 -17.98 -4.10
C LYS A 132 -14.40 -18.42 -3.24
N LEU A 133 -15.22 -17.45 -2.84
CA LEU A 133 -16.43 -17.70 -2.07
C LEU A 133 -17.61 -17.93 -3.02
N ASP A 134 -18.41 -18.96 -2.76
CA ASP A 134 -19.63 -19.25 -3.51
C ASP A 134 -20.80 -18.45 -2.93
N GLY A 135 -21.04 -17.28 -3.52
CA GLY A 135 -22.11 -16.36 -3.15
C GLY A 135 -22.65 -15.60 -4.35
N GLY A 136 -23.14 -14.38 -4.11
CA GLY A 136 -23.58 -13.48 -5.17
C GLY A 136 -22.63 -12.32 -5.42
N ASN A 137 -22.02 -12.26 -6.61
CA ASN A 137 -21.25 -11.07 -7.03
C ASN A 137 -22.04 -9.76 -6.83
N CYS A 138 -21.44 -8.83 -6.09
CA CYS A 138 -22.09 -7.62 -5.60
C CYS A 138 -21.16 -6.41 -5.71
N CYS A 139 -21.72 -5.25 -6.08
CA CYS A 139 -20.99 -3.98 -6.11
C CYS A 139 -21.69 -2.89 -5.29
N LEU A 140 -20.92 -2.14 -4.50
CA LEU A 140 -21.35 -0.94 -3.80
C LEU A 140 -20.83 0.29 -4.57
N ALA A 141 -21.74 1.08 -5.14
CA ALA A 141 -21.39 2.27 -5.93
C ALA A 141 -22.52 3.31 -5.89
N TRP A 142 -22.19 4.61 -5.93
CA TRP A 142 -23.17 5.70 -6.12
C TRP A 142 -24.42 5.66 -5.20
N GLY A 143 -24.23 5.39 -3.91
CA GLY A 143 -25.33 5.26 -2.95
C GLY A 143 -26.14 3.96 -3.02
N LYS A 144 -25.78 3.03 -3.92
CA LYS A 144 -26.58 1.87 -4.33
C LYS A 144 -25.80 0.56 -4.26
N VAL A 145 -26.55 -0.54 -4.39
CA VAL A 145 -26.05 -1.92 -4.43
C VAL A 145 -26.48 -2.57 -5.74
N TYR A 146 -25.50 -3.09 -6.48
CA TYR A 146 -25.65 -3.73 -7.77
C TYR A 146 -25.29 -5.22 -7.67
N ALA A 147 -25.84 -6.01 -8.59
CA ALA A 147 -25.34 -7.36 -8.87
C ALA A 147 -24.17 -7.26 -9.88
N ARG A 148 -23.82 -8.36 -10.55
CA ARG A 148 -22.81 -8.37 -11.63
C ARG A 148 -23.03 -7.29 -12.70
N THR A 149 -24.28 -6.97 -13.05
CA THR A 149 -24.62 -5.94 -14.03
C THR A 149 -25.05 -4.61 -13.38
N HIS A 150 -24.59 -3.49 -13.95
CA HIS A 150 -24.75 -2.15 -13.37
C HIS A 150 -25.87 -1.30 -14.02
N GLY A 151 -26.70 -1.92 -14.87
CA GLY A 151 -27.80 -1.26 -15.55
C GLY A 151 -28.87 -0.71 -14.60
N HIS A 152 -29.20 -1.47 -13.56
CA HIS A 152 -30.12 -1.08 -12.50
C HIS A 152 -29.66 -1.62 -11.14
N GLU A 153 -30.14 -1.00 -10.06
CA GLU A 153 -29.89 -1.47 -8.69
C GLU A 153 -30.43 -2.90 -8.51
N ALA A 154 -29.77 -3.72 -7.68
CA ALA A 154 -30.21 -5.08 -7.42
C ALA A 154 -31.57 -5.09 -6.71
N THR A 155 -32.58 -5.72 -7.32
CA THR A 155 -33.96 -5.78 -6.78
C THR A 155 -34.26 -7.07 -6.01
N HIS A 156 -33.43 -8.10 -6.17
CA HIS A 156 -33.67 -9.42 -5.58
C HIS A 156 -33.47 -9.39 -4.05
N ALA A 157 -34.33 -10.11 -3.33
CA ALA A 157 -34.41 -10.05 -1.87
C ALA A 157 -33.11 -10.48 -1.15
N SER A 158 -32.28 -11.32 -1.78
CA SER A 158 -30.95 -11.71 -1.27
C SER A 158 -29.97 -10.53 -1.11
N PHE A 159 -30.21 -9.38 -1.76
CA PHE A 159 -29.37 -8.18 -1.60
C PHE A 159 -29.81 -7.29 -0.42
N SER A 160 -30.95 -7.57 0.23
CA SER A 160 -31.51 -6.70 1.28
C SER A 160 -30.55 -6.50 2.46
N ALA A 161 -29.81 -7.54 2.86
CA ALA A 161 -28.85 -7.44 3.96
C ALA A 161 -27.62 -6.59 3.58
N VAL A 162 -27.09 -6.76 2.36
CA VAL A 162 -25.98 -5.93 1.86
C VAL A 162 -26.41 -4.47 1.64
N LYS A 163 -27.67 -4.22 1.26
CA LYS A 163 -28.24 -2.86 1.23
C LYS A 163 -28.30 -2.24 2.63
N ALA A 164 -28.75 -2.99 3.63
CA ALA A 164 -28.77 -2.52 5.01
C ALA A 164 -27.36 -2.19 5.51
N LEU A 165 -26.39 -3.09 5.29
CA LEU A 165 -24.97 -2.86 5.58
C LEU A 165 -24.43 -1.63 4.85
N SER A 166 -24.65 -1.50 3.54
CA SER A 166 -24.18 -0.35 2.75
C SER A 166 -24.78 0.98 3.21
N ALA A 167 -26.05 0.98 3.62
CA ALA A 167 -26.70 2.16 4.20
C ALA A 167 -26.19 2.48 5.62
N GLN A 168 -25.76 1.47 6.39
CA GLN A 168 -25.10 1.65 7.68
C GLN A 168 -23.69 2.22 7.50
N LEU A 169 -22.84 1.57 6.70
CA LEU A 169 -21.46 2.02 6.43
C LEU A 169 -21.42 3.47 5.92
N ARG A 170 -22.37 3.89 5.08
CA ARG A 170 -22.49 5.30 4.61
C ARG A 170 -22.88 6.31 5.70
N ARG A 171 -23.50 5.87 6.81
CA ARG A 171 -23.76 6.73 7.97
C ARG A 171 -22.57 6.74 8.93
N ASP A 172 -22.03 5.56 9.20
CA ASP A 172 -21.07 5.33 10.29
C ASP A 172 -19.62 5.67 9.86
N LYS A 173 -19.31 5.54 8.56
CA LYS A 173 -17.99 5.80 7.92
C LYS A 173 -18.13 6.85 6.81
N ALA A 174 -18.96 7.88 7.03
CA ALA A 174 -19.38 8.86 6.02
C ALA A 174 -18.22 9.65 5.37
N ASP A 175 -17.12 9.81 6.11
CA ASP A 175 -15.87 10.44 5.73
C ASP A 175 -14.98 9.56 4.82
N VAL A 176 -15.04 8.23 4.97
CA VAL A 176 -14.43 7.26 4.07
C VAL A 176 -15.21 7.27 2.75
N PHE A 177 -16.55 7.31 2.83
CA PHE A 177 -17.40 7.46 1.64
C PHE A 177 -17.23 8.79 0.91
N GLU A 178 -16.91 9.89 1.60
CA GLU A 178 -16.53 11.15 0.96
C GLU A 178 -15.34 10.96 0.01
N VAL A 179 -14.27 10.29 0.47
CA VAL A 179 -13.09 10.03 -0.39
C VAL A 179 -13.38 8.99 -1.48
N LEU A 180 -14.18 7.95 -1.18
CA LEU A 180 -14.61 6.96 -2.17
C LEU A 180 -15.46 7.60 -3.29
N ASP A 181 -16.42 8.44 -2.95
CA ASP A 181 -17.32 9.09 -3.92
C ASP A 181 -16.56 10.16 -4.73
N ASP A 182 -15.67 10.96 -4.12
CA ASP A 182 -14.81 11.94 -4.81
C ASP A 182 -13.88 11.28 -5.84
N ARG A 183 -13.31 10.12 -5.50
CA ARG A 183 -12.45 9.30 -6.39
C ARG A 183 -13.25 8.36 -7.29
N ARG A 184 -14.59 8.40 -7.21
CA ARG A 184 -15.51 7.53 -7.95
C ARG A 184 -15.14 6.04 -7.83
N ILE A 185 -14.79 5.59 -6.64
CA ILE A 185 -14.38 4.21 -6.36
C ILE A 185 -15.63 3.31 -6.20
N MET A 186 -15.68 2.24 -6.99
CA MET A 186 -16.66 1.17 -6.90
C MET A 186 -16.07 0.00 -6.10
N LEU A 187 -16.81 -0.54 -5.13
CA LEU A 187 -16.36 -1.64 -4.29
C LEU A 187 -17.02 -2.96 -4.70
N PHE A 188 -16.23 -3.97 -5.04
CA PHE A 188 -16.69 -5.28 -5.48
C PHE A 188 -16.40 -6.33 -4.42
N GLY A 189 -17.43 -7.09 -4.07
CA GLY A 189 -17.35 -8.11 -3.04
C GLY A 189 -18.42 -9.18 -3.21
N GLU A 190 -18.27 -10.26 -2.44
CA GLU A 190 -19.20 -11.38 -2.50
C GLU A 190 -20.33 -11.17 -1.49
N ASN A 191 -21.58 -11.23 -1.96
CA ASN A 191 -22.77 -11.21 -1.12
C ASN A 191 -23.00 -12.62 -0.54
N MET A 192 -22.68 -12.77 0.74
CA MET A 192 -22.84 -14.01 1.49
C MET A 192 -24.17 -14.07 2.27
N ALA A 193 -25.14 -13.18 1.97
CA ALA A 193 -26.43 -13.16 2.67
C ALA A 193 -27.38 -14.30 2.27
N ALA A 194 -27.08 -15.01 1.18
CA ALA A 194 -27.84 -16.15 0.69
C ALA A 194 -26.92 -17.35 0.48
N VAL A 195 -27.40 -18.54 0.80
CA VAL A 195 -26.73 -19.81 0.51
C VAL A 195 -26.86 -20.09 -1.00
N HIS A 196 -25.74 -20.33 -1.66
CA HIS A 196 -25.68 -20.73 -3.06
C HIS A 196 -25.62 -22.25 -3.16
N SER A 197 -24.51 -22.78 -3.63
CA SER A 197 -24.22 -24.22 -3.82
C SER A 197 -23.43 -24.79 -2.64
N ILE A 198 -22.72 -23.91 -1.92
CA ILE A 198 -22.01 -24.16 -0.67
C ILE A 198 -22.73 -23.45 0.48
N GLU A 199 -22.99 -24.16 1.58
CA GLU A 199 -23.43 -23.59 2.85
C GLU A 199 -22.21 -23.47 3.78
N TYR A 200 -21.80 -22.22 4.06
CA TYR A 200 -20.72 -21.90 4.98
C TYR A 200 -21.30 -21.62 6.37
N ASP A 201 -20.64 -22.12 7.42
CA ASP A 201 -21.06 -22.02 8.81
C ASP A 201 -20.20 -21.06 9.65
N GLY A 202 -19.07 -20.59 9.13
CA GLY A 202 -18.19 -19.56 9.73
C GLY A 202 -18.38 -18.14 9.19
N ILE A 203 -19.54 -17.80 8.61
CA ILE A 203 -19.77 -16.48 7.99
C ILE A 203 -19.87 -15.36 9.06
N GLY A 204 -18.88 -14.46 9.13
CA GLY A 204 -18.92 -13.28 10.00
C GLY A 204 -19.57 -12.02 9.39
N SER A 205 -19.66 -11.89 8.07
CA SER A 205 -20.24 -10.72 7.36
C SER A 205 -21.17 -11.13 6.22
N VAL A 206 -22.12 -10.28 5.85
CA VAL A 206 -22.95 -10.47 4.64
C VAL A 206 -22.24 -10.02 3.35
N PHE A 207 -21.10 -9.35 3.45
CA PHE A 207 -20.30 -8.85 2.33
C PHE A 207 -18.81 -8.99 2.61
N TYR A 208 -18.07 -9.58 1.67
CA TYR A 208 -16.60 -9.75 1.72
C TYR A 208 -15.97 -9.06 0.52
N LEU A 209 -15.11 -8.07 0.75
CA LEU A 209 -14.48 -7.28 -0.32
C LEU A 209 -13.39 -8.10 -1.05
N PHE A 210 -13.39 -8.12 -2.39
CA PHE A 210 -12.34 -8.76 -3.18
C PHE A 210 -11.67 -7.83 -4.21
N ALA A 211 -12.32 -6.73 -4.59
CA ALA A 211 -11.74 -5.75 -5.51
C ALA A 211 -12.34 -4.36 -5.34
N ALA A 212 -11.64 -3.35 -5.85
CA ALA A 212 -12.14 -2.00 -6.00
C ALA A 212 -11.70 -1.43 -7.34
N LEU A 213 -12.55 -0.62 -7.98
CA LEU A 213 -12.31 -0.01 -9.28
C LEU A 213 -12.39 1.51 -9.14
N CYS A 214 -11.33 2.22 -9.49
CA CYS A 214 -11.32 3.67 -9.59
C CYS A 214 -11.73 4.09 -11.01
N LEU A 215 -12.74 4.96 -11.12
CA LEU A 215 -13.20 5.51 -12.41
C LEU A 215 -12.49 6.83 -12.78
N GLY A 216 -11.46 7.23 -12.02
CA GLY A 216 -10.78 8.52 -12.16
C GLY A 216 -11.54 9.70 -11.51
N PRO A 217 -10.90 10.88 -11.41
CA PRO A 217 -11.51 12.05 -10.78
C PRO A 217 -12.68 12.60 -11.60
N ALA A 218 -13.74 13.04 -10.90
CA ALA A 218 -14.96 13.58 -11.53
C ALA A 218 -14.75 14.85 -12.40
N THR A 219 -13.57 15.47 -12.33
CA THR A 219 -13.17 16.64 -13.11
C THR A 219 -12.56 16.30 -14.48
N SER A 220 -12.26 15.03 -14.77
CA SER A 220 -11.68 14.64 -16.05
C SER A 220 -12.68 14.79 -17.20
N THR A 221 -12.32 15.61 -18.19
CA THR A 221 -13.04 15.73 -19.46
C THR A 221 -12.63 14.66 -20.48
N SER A 222 -11.58 13.90 -20.19
CA SER A 222 -11.12 12.74 -20.95
C SER A 222 -11.52 11.43 -20.25
N SER A 223 -11.75 10.37 -21.02
CA SER A 223 -11.97 9.02 -20.50
C SER A 223 -10.65 8.44 -19.96
N ALA A 224 -10.31 8.80 -18.72
CA ALA A 224 -9.20 8.18 -18.00
C ALA A 224 -9.44 6.66 -17.92
N PRO A 225 -8.41 5.82 -18.13
CA PRO A 225 -8.56 4.37 -18.06
C PRO A 225 -8.98 3.96 -16.65
N LEU A 226 -9.96 3.07 -16.56
CA LEU A 226 -10.46 2.60 -15.27
C LEU A 226 -9.35 1.75 -14.62
N ARG A 227 -9.10 1.92 -13.32
CA ARG A 227 -8.00 1.24 -12.62
C ARG A 227 -8.52 0.34 -11.51
N TRP A 228 -8.28 -0.96 -11.63
CA TRP A 228 -8.45 -1.92 -10.53
C TRP A 228 -7.37 -1.65 -9.48
N LEU A 229 -7.80 -1.38 -8.26
CA LEU A 229 -6.89 -1.07 -7.16
C LEU A 229 -6.07 -2.31 -6.75
N SER A 230 -4.86 -2.05 -6.25
CA SER A 230 -3.95 -3.05 -5.68
C SER A 230 -4.57 -3.76 -4.48
N TRP A 231 -4.05 -4.93 -4.12
CA TRP A 231 -4.52 -5.67 -2.95
C TRP A 231 -4.29 -4.88 -1.64
N ALA A 232 -3.23 -4.09 -1.56
CA ALA A 232 -2.95 -3.20 -0.43
C ALA A 232 -4.00 -2.09 -0.30
N GLU A 233 -4.38 -1.44 -1.40
CA GLU A 233 -5.48 -0.45 -1.44
C GLU A 233 -6.84 -1.11 -1.07
N VAL A 234 -7.15 -2.29 -1.61
CA VAL A 234 -8.38 -3.05 -1.30
C VAL A 234 -8.45 -3.41 0.19
N SER A 235 -7.36 -3.96 0.75
CA SER A 235 -7.26 -4.32 2.18
C SER A 235 -7.38 -3.09 3.08
N SER A 236 -6.83 -1.96 2.65
CA SER A 236 -6.93 -0.69 3.37
C SER A 236 -8.36 -0.13 3.40
N ILE A 237 -9.09 -0.23 2.29
CA ILE A 237 -10.50 0.14 2.21
C ILE A 237 -11.36 -0.76 3.11
N ALA A 238 -11.10 -2.07 3.09
CA ALA A 238 -11.78 -3.03 3.95
C ALA A 238 -11.58 -2.68 5.44
N LYS A 239 -10.34 -2.41 5.86
CA LYS A 239 -10.00 -1.96 7.22
C LYS A 239 -10.68 -0.63 7.58
N ALA A 240 -10.64 0.38 6.70
CA ALA A 240 -11.27 1.68 6.94
C ALA A 240 -12.79 1.57 7.13
N LEU A 241 -13.44 0.71 6.35
CA LEU A 241 -14.87 0.44 6.43
C LEU A 241 -15.26 -0.56 7.55
N ALA A 242 -14.30 -1.21 8.20
CA ALA A 242 -14.51 -2.33 9.12
C ALA A 242 -15.36 -3.46 8.50
N ILE A 243 -15.02 -3.86 7.28
CA ILE A 243 -15.57 -5.03 6.59
C ILE A 243 -14.44 -6.03 6.29
N PRO A 244 -14.70 -7.34 6.25
CA PRO A 244 -13.68 -8.31 5.86
C PRO A 244 -13.39 -8.24 4.36
N THR A 245 -12.15 -8.53 3.99
CA THR A 245 -11.83 -9.01 2.64
C THR A 245 -12.17 -10.49 2.52
N VAL A 246 -12.29 -11.00 1.29
CA VAL A 246 -12.23 -12.46 1.07
C VAL A 246 -10.94 -13.06 1.68
N PRO A 247 -10.97 -14.29 2.22
CA PRO A 247 -9.81 -14.87 2.90
C PRO A 247 -8.57 -14.94 2.00
N VAL A 248 -7.43 -14.45 2.50
CA VAL A 248 -6.13 -14.53 1.80
C VAL A 248 -5.46 -15.86 2.14
N VAL A 249 -5.12 -16.63 1.10
CA VAL A 249 -4.40 -17.91 1.20
C VAL A 249 -2.90 -17.71 1.06
N PHE A 250 -2.48 -16.78 0.21
CA PHE A 250 -1.08 -16.44 -0.03
C PHE A 250 -0.96 -15.02 -0.58
N GLN A 251 0.14 -14.35 -0.26
CA GLN A 251 0.59 -13.13 -0.95
C GLN A 251 2.12 -13.18 -1.07
N GLY A 252 2.64 -12.95 -2.28
CA GLY A 252 4.08 -12.99 -2.55
C GLY A 252 4.41 -13.33 -4.00
N THR A 253 5.69 -13.58 -4.29
CA THR A 253 6.14 -14.07 -5.59
C THR A 253 6.13 -15.60 -5.64
N MET A 254 5.81 -16.16 -6.81
CA MET A 254 6.05 -17.57 -7.13
C MET A 254 6.85 -17.62 -8.42
N HIS A 255 7.87 -18.46 -8.49
CA HIS A 255 8.76 -18.48 -9.65
C HIS A 255 8.44 -19.60 -10.64
N GLU A 256 7.69 -20.63 -10.21
CA GLU A 256 7.31 -21.75 -11.07
C GLU A 256 5.81 -22.09 -10.98
N PRO A 257 5.12 -22.33 -12.12
CA PRO A 257 3.70 -22.72 -12.13
C PRO A 257 3.35 -23.93 -11.28
N ALA A 258 4.28 -24.88 -11.12
CA ALA A 258 4.08 -26.05 -10.27
C ALA A 258 3.95 -25.69 -8.77
N GLN A 259 4.52 -24.57 -8.31
CA GLN A 259 4.33 -24.05 -6.95
C GLN A 259 2.89 -23.59 -6.75
N LEU A 260 2.34 -22.88 -7.73
CA LEU A 260 0.94 -22.44 -7.73
C LEU A 260 -0.01 -23.66 -7.75
N GLU A 261 0.19 -24.59 -8.69
CA GLU A 261 -0.64 -25.79 -8.80
C GLU A 261 -0.63 -26.61 -7.50
N SER A 262 0.56 -26.85 -6.91
CA SER A 262 0.67 -27.59 -5.65
C SER A 262 0.01 -26.87 -4.48
N LEU A 263 0.17 -25.54 -4.36
CA LEU A 263 -0.49 -24.76 -3.31
C LEU A 263 -2.01 -24.85 -3.43
N LEU A 264 -2.55 -24.62 -4.63
CA LEU A 264 -4.01 -24.59 -4.85
C LEU A 264 -4.63 -25.97 -4.69
N ALA A 265 -3.95 -27.03 -5.13
CA ALA A 265 -4.37 -28.41 -4.88
C ALA A 265 -4.42 -28.71 -3.37
N GLN A 266 -3.36 -28.39 -2.62
CA GLN A 266 -3.31 -28.58 -1.17
C GLN A 266 -4.29 -27.71 -0.39
N ALA A 267 -4.55 -26.48 -0.84
CA ALA A 267 -5.52 -25.60 -0.21
C ALA A 267 -6.95 -26.10 -0.46
N SER A 268 -7.23 -26.65 -1.65
CA SER A 268 -8.57 -27.16 -1.99
C SER A 268 -9.07 -28.33 -1.13
N THR A 269 -8.16 -29.06 -0.46
CA THR A 269 -8.50 -30.20 0.41
C THR A 269 -8.67 -29.82 1.88
N ARG A 270 -8.28 -28.60 2.28
CA ARG A 270 -8.45 -28.06 3.64
C ARG A 270 -9.84 -27.42 3.79
N PRO A 271 -10.38 -27.31 5.02
CA PRO A 271 -11.55 -26.49 5.28
C PRO A 271 -11.39 -25.07 4.73
N SER A 272 -12.49 -24.47 4.29
CA SER A 272 -12.55 -23.04 3.98
C SER A 272 -12.28 -22.22 5.26
N ALA A 273 -11.68 -21.04 5.13
CA ALA A 273 -11.58 -20.07 6.21
C ALA A 273 -12.96 -19.53 6.66
N LEU A 274 -14.05 -19.84 5.95
CA LEU A 274 -15.44 -19.63 6.38
C LEU A 274 -16.13 -20.94 6.85
N ALA A 275 -15.36 -21.99 7.19
CA ALA A 275 -15.85 -23.09 8.01
C ALA A 275 -15.76 -22.72 9.50
N ASP A 276 -16.69 -23.18 10.33
CA ASP A 276 -16.60 -23.02 11.79
C ASP A 276 -15.56 -24.00 12.37
N PRO A 277 -14.43 -23.53 12.93
CA PRO A 277 -13.39 -24.40 13.48
C PRO A 277 -13.85 -25.13 14.76
N ASN A 278 -14.90 -24.65 15.43
CA ASN A 278 -15.51 -25.27 16.60
C ASN A 278 -16.75 -26.12 16.24
N GLY A 279 -17.15 -26.14 14.97
CA GLY A 279 -18.34 -26.81 14.47
C GLY A 279 -18.12 -28.30 14.17
N LEU A 280 -18.18 -28.67 12.89
CA LEU A 280 -18.01 -30.06 12.46
C LEU A 280 -16.54 -30.51 12.57
N PRO A 281 -16.26 -31.83 12.66
CA PRO A 281 -14.90 -32.37 12.51
C PRO A 281 -14.26 -31.94 11.18
N GLU A 282 -12.94 -31.77 11.13
CA GLU A 282 -12.22 -31.25 9.95
C GLU A 282 -12.54 -32.02 8.65
N ALA A 283 -12.79 -33.33 8.73
CA ALA A 283 -13.16 -34.17 7.59
C ALA A 283 -14.55 -33.85 7.01
N GLU A 284 -15.45 -33.26 7.79
CA GLU A 284 -16.84 -32.93 7.45
C GLU A 284 -17.05 -31.42 7.20
N GLN A 285 -16.10 -30.57 7.60
CA GLN A 285 -16.16 -29.12 7.38
C GLN A 285 -16.25 -28.73 5.89
N THR A 286 -16.91 -27.60 5.62
CA THR A 286 -17.07 -27.08 4.25
C THR A 286 -15.71 -26.76 3.61
N ARG A 287 -15.51 -27.25 2.37
CA ARG A 287 -14.34 -26.98 1.52
C ARG A 287 -14.59 -25.76 0.63
N PRO A 288 -13.57 -24.93 0.32
CA PRO A 288 -13.73 -23.72 -0.50
C PRO A 288 -14.25 -24.07 -1.90
N GLU A 289 -14.84 -23.10 -2.62
CA GLU A 289 -15.20 -23.28 -4.04
C GLU A 289 -13.94 -23.46 -4.90
N GLY A 290 -12.88 -22.80 -4.50
CA GLY A 290 -11.62 -22.70 -5.20
C GLY A 290 -10.92 -21.41 -4.80
N PHE A 291 -10.17 -20.81 -5.72
CA PHE A 291 -9.31 -19.67 -5.44
C PHE A 291 -9.32 -18.67 -6.58
N VAL A 292 -9.11 -17.40 -6.24
CA VAL A 292 -8.81 -16.34 -7.20
C VAL A 292 -7.35 -15.95 -7.03
N VAL A 293 -6.62 -15.97 -8.14
CA VAL A 293 -5.23 -15.52 -8.22
C VAL A 293 -5.23 -14.22 -8.99
N ARG A 294 -4.75 -13.14 -8.37
CA ARG A 294 -4.60 -11.82 -9.03
C ARG A 294 -3.22 -11.24 -8.78
N HIS A 295 -2.78 -10.34 -9.65
CA HIS A 295 -1.61 -9.52 -9.34
C HIS A 295 -1.90 -8.66 -8.09
N SER A 296 -0.92 -8.57 -7.17
CA SER A 296 -1.01 -7.77 -5.95
C SER A 296 -1.06 -6.27 -6.25
N VAL A 297 -0.42 -5.84 -7.34
CA VAL A 297 -0.40 -4.45 -7.83
C VAL A 297 -1.75 -4.01 -8.41
N SER A 298 -1.90 -2.71 -8.67
CA SER A 298 -3.04 -2.18 -9.43
C SER A 298 -2.83 -2.32 -10.93
N TYR A 299 -3.91 -2.47 -11.68
CA TYR A 299 -3.88 -2.66 -13.13
C TYR A 299 -5.07 -1.98 -13.81
N PHE A 300 -5.01 -1.77 -15.13
CA PHE A 300 -6.09 -1.14 -15.88
C PHE A 300 -7.18 -2.15 -16.25
N ASP A 301 -8.42 -1.66 -16.36
CA ASP A 301 -9.55 -2.46 -16.83
C ASP A 301 -9.44 -2.78 -18.32
N GLY A 302 -9.98 -3.92 -18.74
CA GLY A 302 -9.82 -4.47 -20.08
C GLY A 302 -8.55 -5.32 -20.27
N ASP A 303 -7.55 -5.19 -19.39
CA ASP A 303 -6.42 -6.12 -19.35
C ASP A 303 -6.81 -7.39 -18.57
N GLY A 304 -7.19 -8.42 -19.34
CA GLY A 304 -7.55 -9.74 -18.80
C GLY A 304 -6.37 -10.57 -18.30
N SER A 305 -5.13 -10.08 -18.38
CA SER A 305 -3.93 -10.82 -17.97
C SER A 305 -3.68 -10.83 -16.46
N HIS A 306 -4.39 -10.03 -15.65
CA HIS A 306 -4.05 -9.83 -14.23
C HIS A 306 -4.82 -10.71 -13.23
N LEU A 307 -5.71 -11.59 -13.72
CA LEU A 307 -6.70 -12.29 -12.91
C LEU A 307 -7.02 -13.68 -13.47
N MET A 308 -6.86 -14.73 -12.67
CA MET A 308 -7.22 -16.12 -13.01
C MET A 308 -7.94 -16.81 -11.84
N LYS A 309 -8.76 -17.84 -12.09
CA LYS A 309 -9.44 -18.63 -11.06
C LYS A 309 -9.08 -20.12 -11.11
N TYR A 310 -9.04 -20.73 -9.94
CA TYR A 310 -9.06 -22.18 -9.75
C TYR A 310 -10.44 -22.55 -9.20
N VAL A 311 -11.07 -23.59 -9.73
CA VAL A 311 -12.30 -24.16 -9.16
C VAL A 311 -12.01 -25.60 -8.78
N ARG A 312 -12.27 -25.98 -7.53
CA ARG A 312 -11.93 -27.34 -7.05
C ARG A 312 -12.78 -28.38 -7.78
N LYS A 313 -12.22 -29.58 -7.89
CA LYS A 313 -12.93 -30.74 -8.42
C LYS A 313 -14.23 -31.01 -7.63
N GLY A 314 -15.30 -31.32 -8.35
CA GLY A 314 -16.60 -31.65 -7.76
C GLY A 314 -17.24 -30.49 -7.01
N HIS A 315 -16.97 -29.24 -7.39
CA HIS A 315 -17.85 -28.13 -7.04
C HIS A 315 -19.06 -28.17 -7.99
N VAL A 316 -20.27 -28.18 -7.42
CA VAL A 316 -21.52 -28.20 -8.17
C VAL A 316 -22.05 -26.77 -8.25
N GLN A 317 -22.37 -26.29 -9.45
CA GLN A 317 -22.95 -24.96 -9.64
C GLN A 317 -24.42 -24.89 -9.17
N THR A 318 -24.87 -23.67 -8.85
CA THR A 318 -26.23 -23.43 -8.35
C THR A 318 -27.31 -23.65 -9.43
N ASP A 319 -28.40 -24.34 -9.07
CA ASP A 319 -29.51 -24.65 -9.98
C ASP A 319 -30.20 -23.39 -10.55
N ALA A 320 -30.68 -23.45 -11.80
CA ALA A 320 -31.41 -22.37 -12.46
C ALA A 320 -32.66 -21.89 -11.69
N SER A 321 -33.25 -22.74 -10.86
CA SER A 321 -34.38 -22.44 -9.96
C SER A 321 -34.02 -21.59 -8.74
N TRP A 322 -32.72 -21.43 -8.42
CA TRP A 322 -32.23 -20.82 -7.17
C TRP A 322 -32.88 -19.48 -6.82
N LYS A 323 -33.15 -18.61 -7.81
CA LYS A 323 -33.84 -17.32 -7.57
C LYS A 323 -35.21 -17.46 -6.88
N ARG A 324 -35.82 -18.65 -6.90
CA ARG A 324 -37.11 -18.96 -6.27
C ARG A 324 -36.97 -19.80 -5.00
N THR A 325 -35.83 -20.46 -4.81
CA THR A 325 -35.56 -21.44 -3.74
C THR A 325 -34.41 -21.04 -2.80
N TRP A 326 -33.81 -19.86 -2.99
CA TRP A 326 -32.68 -19.37 -2.21
C TRP A 326 -33.00 -19.36 -0.70
N ARG A 327 -32.01 -19.76 0.10
CA ARG A 327 -32.07 -19.71 1.57
C ARG A 327 -31.22 -18.56 2.07
N LYS A 328 -31.67 -17.86 3.11
CA LYS A 328 -30.84 -16.88 3.80
C LYS A 328 -29.71 -17.60 4.54
N ALA A 329 -28.48 -17.14 4.34
CA ALA A 329 -27.33 -17.65 5.10
C ALA A 329 -27.43 -17.23 6.58
N ARG A 330 -26.77 -18.00 7.44
CA ARG A 330 -26.66 -17.68 8.87
C ARG A 330 -25.31 -17.02 9.13
N LEU A 331 -25.32 -15.91 9.87
CA LEU A 331 -24.07 -15.37 10.41
C LEU A 331 -23.71 -16.15 11.66
N ASN A 332 -22.43 -16.52 11.77
CA ASN A 332 -21.88 -17.17 12.95
C ASN A 332 -21.63 -16.11 14.04
N PRO A 333 -22.23 -16.22 15.24
CA PRO A 333 -22.06 -15.23 16.31
C PRO A 333 -20.60 -15.02 16.71
N ASP A 334 -19.79 -16.08 16.72
CA ASP A 334 -18.39 -16.01 17.14
C ASP A 334 -17.52 -15.39 16.04
N ALA A 335 -17.81 -15.65 14.77
CA ALA A 335 -17.15 -14.96 13.65
C ALA A 335 -17.55 -13.47 13.58
N VAL A 336 -18.81 -13.12 13.89
CA VAL A 336 -19.25 -11.73 14.04
C VAL A 336 -18.54 -11.07 15.22
N ALA A 337 -18.44 -11.74 16.38
CA ALA A 337 -17.73 -11.25 17.55
C ALA A 337 -16.25 -11.02 17.25
N ALA A 338 -15.57 -11.97 16.59
CA ALA A 338 -14.17 -11.84 16.19
C ALA A 338 -13.92 -10.66 15.24
N LEU A 339 -14.85 -10.37 14.30
CA LEU A 339 -14.77 -9.18 13.44
C LEU A 339 -14.97 -7.87 14.24
N LEU A 340 -15.90 -7.86 15.20
CA LEU A 340 -16.13 -6.70 16.08
C LEU A 340 -14.99 -6.48 17.08
N GLU A 341 -14.37 -7.56 17.57
CA GLU A 341 -13.14 -7.51 18.38
C GLU A 341 -11.94 -7.03 17.56
N ALA A 342 -11.85 -7.39 16.28
CA ALA A 342 -10.84 -6.83 15.36
C ALA A 342 -11.07 -5.33 15.08
N GLU A 343 -12.30 -4.81 15.22
CA GLU A 343 -12.60 -3.37 15.19
C GLU A 343 -12.34 -2.67 16.54
N GLN A 344 -12.50 -3.36 17.68
CA GLN A 344 -12.46 -2.77 19.03
C GLN A 344 -11.19 -3.05 19.84
N GLY A 345 -10.34 -3.97 19.40
CA GLY A 345 -9.18 -4.45 20.14
C GLY A 345 -8.10 -3.39 20.40
N PRO A 346 -7.28 -3.55 21.45
CA PRO A 346 -6.09 -2.74 21.61
C PRO A 346 -5.14 -3.00 20.43
N HIS A 347 -4.54 -1.94 19.91
CA HIS A 347 -3.41 -2.04 18.98
C HIS A 347 -2.17 -2.55 19.75
N ASP A 348 -2.10 -3.86 19.96
CA ASP A 348 -0.89 -4.57 20.36
C ASP A 348 -0.62 -5.71 19.38
N GLY A 349 0.59 -5.71 18.83
CA GLY A 349 0.98 -6.66 17.80
C GLY A 349 1.23 -8.04 18.38
N ASN A 350 0.25 -8.94 18.29
CA ASN A 350 0.53 -10.38 18.33
C ASN A 350 -0.48 -11.17 17.49
N SER A 351 -0.19 -11.32 16.19
CA SER A 351 -0.89 -12.27 15.35
C SER A 351 -0.61 -13.68 15.87
N ARG A 352 -1.65 -14.41 16.28
CA ARG A 352 -1.50 -15.79 16.75
C ARG A 352 -1.01 -16.65 15.59
N HIS A 353 0.26 -17.05 15.62
CA HIS A 353 0.77 -18.11 14.77
C HIS A 353 -0.06 -19.38 14.96
N TYR A 354 -0.75 -19.81 13.91
CA TYR A 354 -1.15 -21.22 13.80
C TYR A 354 0.13 -22.06 13.69
N GLY A 355 0.30 -22.97 14.65
CA GLY A 355 1.56 -23.69 14.84
C GLY A 355 1.85 -24.68 13.72
N SER A 356 3.04 -24.57 13.12
CA SER A 356 3.66 -25.67 12.40
C SER A 356 4.24 -26.64 13.43
N SER A 357 3.66 -27.85 13.53
CA SER A 357 4.23 -28.93 14.33
C SER A 357 5.51 -29.46 13.68
N GLY A 358 6.52 -29.74 14.51
CA GLY A 358 7.88 -30.00 14.03
C GLY A 358 8.11 -31.39 13.42
N GLY A 359 8.99 -31.45 12.41
CA GLY A 359 9.59 -32.68 11.89
C GLY A 359 11.11 -32.57 11.91
N SER A 360 11.77 -33.36 12.76
CA SER A 360 13.23 -33.40 12.90
C SER A 360 13.89 -34.19 11.76
N GLY A 361 14.88 -33.61 11.09
CA GLY A 361 15.74 -34.30 10.12
C GLY A 361 17.11 -33.61 10.00
N ARG A 362 18.20 -34.36 10.23
CA ARG A 362 19.60 -33.90 10.08
C ARG A 362 20.21 -34.39 8.75
N ASN A 363 21.43 -33.91 8.48
CA ASN A 363 22.41 -34.33 7.47
C ASN A 363 22.23 -33.71 6.06
N GLU A 364 23.28 -33.39 5.28
CA GLU A 364 24.73 -33.15 5.54
C GLU A 364 25.39 -32.54 4.28
N THR A 365 26.46 -31.74 4.44
CA THR A 365 27.62 -31.52 3.52
C THR A 365 27.50 -31.20 2.00
N GLY A 366 28.34 -30.26 1.54
CA GLY A 366 28.74 -30.03 0.13
C GLY A 366 28.45 -28.58 -0.31
N ALA A 367 29.42 -27.67 -0.51
CA ALA A 367 30.49 -27.63 -1.52
C ALA A 367 29.97 -27.93 -2.94
N GLY A 368 30.07 -27.06 -3.96
CA GLY A 368 30.63 -25.70 -4.04
C GLY A 368 31.28 -25.49 -5.42
N ALA A 369 30.84 -24.48 -6.18
CA ALA A 369 31.48 -24.01 -7.42
C ALA A 369 30.88 -22.66 -7.85
N ALA A 370 31.68 -21.83 -8.51
CA ALA A 370 31.23 -20.65 -9.25
C ALA A 370 31.52 -20.86 -10.74
N GLU A 371 30.67 -20.32 -11.61
CA GLU A 371 30.88 -20.08 -13.06
C GLU A 371 29.69 -19.18 -13.45
N GLU A 372 29.87 -17.88 -13.63
CA GLU A 372 30.42 -17.16 -14.79
C GLU A 372 29.32 -16.85 -15.84
N GLU A 373 29.35 -15.61 -16.34
CA GLU A 373 28.21 -14.87 -16.88
C GLU A 373 28.25 -14.80 -18.42
N VAL A 374 27.11 -14.99 -19.09
CA VAL A 374 26.98 -14.73 -20.53
C VAL A 374 25.79 -13.80 -20.78
N VAL A 375 26.10 -12.54 -21.05
CA VAL A 375 25.13 -11.50 -21.40
C VAL A 375 24.69 -11.67 -22.86
N VAL A 376 23.37 -11.62 -23.10
CA VAL A 376 22.79 -11.43 -24.44
C VAL A 376 21.77 -10.31 -24.35
N GLU A 377 22.02 -9.21 -25.06
CA GLU A 377 21.11 -8.06 -25.07
C GLU A 377 19.84 -8.33 -25.89
N ALA A 378 18.70 -7.88 -25.37
CA ALA A 378 17.44 -7.78 -26.11
C ALA A 378 16.65 -6.56 -25.60
N GLU A 379 16.64 -5.48 -26.38
CA GLU A 379 15.72 -4.36 -26.14
C GLU A 379 14.31 -4.67 -26.68
N GLY A 380 13.28 -4.38 -25.90
CA GLY A 380 11.87 -4.55 -26.29
C GLY A 380 10.99 -4.64 -25.06
N GLY A 381 10.28 -3.56 -24.71
CA GLY A 381 9.67 -3.41 -23.38
C GLY A 381 8.18 -3.70 -23.31
N GLU A 382 7.74 -4.11 -22.12
CA GLU A 382 6.37 -4.01 -21.62
C GLU A 382 6.36 -3.22 -20.28
N GLU A 383 5.24 -2.59 -19.93
CA GLU A 383 5.16 -1.56 -18.89
C GLU A 383 5.05 -2.13 -17.46
N SER A 384 6.18 -2.12 -16.75
CA SER A 384 6.27 -2.57 -15.35
C SER A 384 5.90 -1.47 -14.35
N VAL A 385 4.88 -1.74 -13.51
CA VAL A 385 4.64 -1.01 -12.26
C VAL A 385 5.87 -1.24 -11.36
N MET A 386 6.58 -0.18 -11.02
CA MET A 386 7.92 -0.33 -10.44
C MET A 386 7.90 -1.06 -9.09
N PRO A 387 8.62 -2.19 -8.94
CA PRO A 387 8.75 -2.83 -7.65
C PRO A 387 9.48 -1.89 -6.69
N MET A 388 8.96 -1.77 -5.45
CA MET A 388 9.54 -0.88 -4.44
C MET A 388 10.94 -1.37 -4.06
N ALA A 389 11.97 -0.64 -4.49
CA ALA A 389 13.33 -0.89 -4.03
C ALA A 389 13.42 -0.53 -2.54
N LYS A 390 13.43 -1.56 -1.68
CA LYS A 390 13.68 -1.38 -0.24
C LYS A 390 15.04 -0.73 -0.06
N PHE A 391 15.13 0.31 0.76
CA PHE A 391 16.42 0.90 1.10
C PHE A 391 17.30 -0.17 1.79
N PRO A 392 18.47 -0.54 1.25
CA PRO A 392 19.27 -1.62 1.82
C PRO A 392 19.81 -1.22 3.19
N ARG A 393 19.57 -2.05 4.21
CA ARG A 393 20.04 -1.81 5.59
C ARG A 393 21.55 -1.61 5.59
N THR A 394 22.02 -0.44 5.99
CA THR A 394 23.45 -0.15 6.13
C THR A 394 24.01 -0.89 7.35
N PRO A 395 25.07 -1.71 7.21
CA PRO A 395 25.67 -2.43 8.32
C PRO A 395 26.48 -1.52 9.25
N HIS A 396 26.61 -1.93 10.51
CA HIS A 396 27.54 -1.33 11.45
C HIS A 396 28.99 -1.71 11.10
N ILE A 397 29.92 -0.76 11.20
CA ILE A 397 31.36 -1.05 11.06
C ILE A 397 31.92 -1.82 12.27
N PHE A 398 31.42 -1.52 13.47
CA PHE A 398 31.60 -2.29 14.70
C PHE A 398 30.57 -1.85 15.75
N ASP A 399 30.48 -2.59 16.87
CA ASP A 399 29.67 -2.19 18.02
C ASP A 399 30.41 -1.13 18.87
N ALA A 400 29.76 0.02 19.07
CA ALA A 400 30.27 1.07 19.94
C ALA A 400 30.14 0.70 21.43
N GLY A 401 29.19 -0.21 21.77
CA GLY A 401 28.77 -0.60 23.11
C GLY A 401 27.35 -0.13 23.43
N GLY A 402 26.90 -0.37 24.66
CA GLY A 402 25.74 0.30 25.26
C GLY A 402 24.34 -0.06 24.74
N GLY A 403 24.21 -1.06 23.86
CA GLY A 403 22.93 -1.49 23.30
C GLY A 403 22.55 -0.82 21.98
N ALA A 404 23.46 -0.02 21.40
CA ALA A 404 23.31 0.61 20.10
C ALA A 404 23.37 -0.36 18.89
N VAL A 405 23.72 -1.63 19.14
CA VAL A 405 23.65 -2.74 18.18
C VAL A 405 22.77 -3.83 18.78
N THR A 406 21.70 -4.19 18.07
CA THR A 406 20.78 -5.27 18.47
C THR A 406 21.15 -6.60 17.80
N ARG A 407 20.45 -7.69 18.16
CA ARG A 407 20.65 -9.00 17.49
C ARG A 407 20.23 -9.01 16.02
N ASP A 408 19.39 -8.07 15.60
CA ASP A 408 18.85 -8.00 14.24
C ASP A 408 19.63 -7.03 13.35
N ASP A 409 20.58 -6.27 13.90
CA ASP A 409 21.47 -5.37 13.15
C ASP A 409 22.53 -6.15 12.36
N LEU A 410 22.87 -5.59 11.19
CA LEU A 410 23.96 -6.12 10.36
C LEU A 410 25.30 -5.54 10.83
N LEU A 411 26.34 -6.37 10.86
CA LEU A 411 27.74 -5.98 11.07
C LEU A 411 28.54 -6.29 9.79
N LEU A 412 29.49 -5.42 9.43
CA LEU A 412 30.41 -5.68 8.32
C LEU A 412 31.38 -6.83 8.62
N GLY A 413 31.78 -7.55 7.58
CA GLY A 413 32.82 -8.58 7.68
C GLY A 413 34.19 -7.96 7.97
N PRO A 414 35.11 -8.65 8.67
CA PRO A 414 36.44 -8.10 8.99
C PRO A 414 37.24 -7.60 7.78
N THR A 415 37.09 -8.26 6.63
CA THR A 415 37.72 -7.86 5.36
C THR A 415 37.18 -6.53 4.83
N GLU A 416 35.88 -6.26 4.99
CA GLU A 416 35.23 -5.01 4.57
C GLU A 416 35.58 -3.88 5.54
N VAL A 417 35.59 -4.17 6.85
CA VAL A 417 36.06 -3.25 7.89
C VAL A 417 37.51 -2.82 7.61
N ALA A 418 38.37 -3.75 7.19
CA ALA A 418 39.76 -3.44 6.83
C ALA A 418 39.89 -2.45 5.65
N ARG A 419 38.93 -2.40 4.71
CA ARG A 419 38.93 -1.40 3.61
C ARG A 419 38.75 0.03 4.13
N PHE A 420 38.02 0.24 5.23
CA PHE A 420 37.91 1.58 5.83
C PHE A 420 39.22 2.04 6.52
N TYR A 421 40.14 1.12 6.80
CA TYR A 421 41.44 1.43 7.43
C TYR A 421 42.63 1.22 6.49
N SER A 422 42.41 0.98 5.19
CA SER A 422 43.49 0.66 4.23
C SER A 422 44.24 1.89 3.70
N GLY A 423 44.04 3.06 4.30
CA GLY A 423 44.67 4.32 3.88
C GLY A 423 43.97 5.02 2.69
N VAL A 424 42.84 4.50 2.22
CA VAL A 424 41.98 5.18 1.23
C VAL A 424 41.17 6.29 1.88
N ASP A 425 40.77 7.29 1.11
CA ASP A 425 39.88 8.34 1.59
C ASP A 425 38.49 7.78 1.92
N VAL A 426 38.05 8.03 3.14
CA VAL A 426 36.70 7.77 3.63
C VAL A 426 36.02 9.11 3.84
N ILE A 427 34.81 9.25 3.31
CA ILE A 427 33.93 10.36 3.64
C ILE A 427 33.04 9.91 4.80
N ILE A 428 32.93 10.75 5.82
CA ILE A 428 32.15 10.49 7.02
C ILE A 428 31.14 11.62 7.18
N GLU A 429 29.87 11.27 7.29
CA GLU A 429 28.73 12.17 7.30
C GLU A 429 27.98 12.06 8.63
N GLU A 430 27.25 13.11 9.02
CA GLU A 430 26.37 13.02 10.20
C GLU A 430 25.27 11.97 9.97
N LYS A 431 25.15 10.97 10.85
CA LYS A 431 23.93 10.17 10.87
C LYS A 431 22.84 11.00 11.56
N VAL A 432 21.83 11.39 10.79
CA VAL A 432 20.69 12.15 11.30
C VAL A 432 19.59 11.20 11.79
N ASP A 433 18.91 11.59 12.87
CA ASP A 433 17.84 10.84 13.53
C ASP A 433 16.47 11.35 13.06
N GLY A 434 15.82 10.63 12.16
CA GLY A 434 14.55 11.02 11.59
C GLY A 434 13.76 9.84 11.02
N ALA A 435 12.88 10.15 10.07
CA ALA A 435 12.16 9.15 9.31
C ALA A 435 12.73 9.04 7.90
N ASN A 436 13.35 7.91 7.58
CA ASN A 436 13.89 7.64 6.26
C ASN A 436 12.84 7.81 5.15
N LEU A 437 13.19 8.56 4.10
CA LEU A 437 12.33 8.88 2.97
C LEU A 437 13.10 8.75 1.63
N GLY A 438 12.61 7.88 0.76
CA GLY A 438 13.00 7.80 -0.65
C GLY A 438 11.99 8.52 -1.53
N ILE A 439 12.47 9.25 -2.54
CA ILE A 439 11.69 10.01 -3.51
C ILE A 439 12.07 9.52 -4.90
N SER A 440 11.10 9.15 -5.73
CA SER A 440 11.36 8.73 -7.12
C SER A 440 10.28 9.23 -8.06
N ILE A 441 10.59 9.31 -9.36
CA ILE A 441 9.61 9.67 -10.40
C ILE A 441 9.16 8.39 -11.11
N GLY A 442 7.85 8.21 -11.25
CA GLY A 442 7.28 7.12 -12.03
C GLY A 442 7.62 7.24 -13.52
N LYS A 443 8.00 6.13 -14.15
CA LYS A 443 8.56 6.10 -15.52
C LYS A 443 7.57 6.59 -16.60
N HIS A 444 6.28 6.37 -16.37
CA HIS A 444 5.22 6.49 -17.38
C HIS A 444 4.21 7.61 -17.07
N ASP A 445 3.97 7.86 -15.78
CA ASP A 445 3.01 8.85 -15.30
C ASP A 445 3.68 10.16 -14.85
N TYR A 446 5.02 10.17 -14.72
CA TYR A 446 5.83 11.29 -14.24
C TYR A 446 5.41 11.79 -12.85
N ASN A 447 4.81 10.93 -12.03
CA ASN A 447 4.40 11.31 -10.68
C ASN A 447 5.54 11.14 -9.67
N LEU A 448 5.50 11.92 -8.58
CA LEU A 448 6.40 11.75 -7.45
C LEU A 448 5.88 10.68 -6.49
N TYR A 449 6.75 9.72 -6.20
CA TYR A 449 6.51 8.60 -5.30
C TYR A 449 7.42 8.69 -4.09
N TYR A 450 6.80 8.66 -2.91
CA TYR A 450 7.45 8.82 -1.61
C TYR A 450 7.38 7.49 -0.85
N GLN A 451 8.51 6.95 -0.40
CA GLN A 451 8.58 5.68 0.32
C GLN A 451 9.39 5.79 1.61
N ASN A 452 8.92 5.15 2.68
CA ASN A 452 9.78 4.83 3.81
C ASN A 452 10.48 3.48 3.58
N ARG A 453 11.09 2.90 4.64
CA ARG A 453 11.80 1.61 4.55
C ARG A 453 10.92 0.41 4.17
N SER A 454 9.61 0.50 4.42
CA SER A 454 8.69 -0.63 4.42
C SER A 454 7.46 -0.44 3.51
N HIS A 455 7.08 0.79 3.15
CA HIS A 455 5.92 1.11 2.30
C HIS A 455 5.99 2.53 1.71
N PHE A 456 5.17 2.81 0.70
CA PHE A 456 4.91 4.17 0.21
C PHE A 456 4.14 5.00 1.27
N VAL A 457 4.35 6.32 1.30
CA VAL A 457 3.77 7.28 2.25
C VAL A 457 3.32 8.56 1.54
N CYS A 458 2.43 9.36 2.11
CA CYS A 458 2.23 10.76 1.68
C CYS A 458 1.95 11.70 2.86
N SER A 459 1.56 12.95 2.59
CA SER A 459 1.21 13.94 3.64
C SER A 459 0.12 13.49 4.62
N THR A 460 -0.80 12.64 4.17
CA THR A 460 -1.85 12.08 5.05
C THR A 460 -1.38 10.87 5.85
N SER A 461 -0.15 10.36 5.62
CA SER A 461 0.30 9.10 6.22
C SER A 461 0.26 9.12 7.76
N ALA A 462 1.07 9.94 8.39
CA ALA A 462 1.13 10.04 9.83
C ALA A 462 1.38 11.51 10.19
N SER A 463 1.27 11.85 11.48
CA SER A 463 1.64 13.19 11.97
C SER A 463 2.99 13.64 11.43
N GLN A 464 4.00 12.75 11.45
CA GLN A 464 5.35 13.04 10.97
C GLN A 464 5.37 13.53 9.51
N TRP A 465 4.52 12.98 8.64
CA TRP A 465 4.51 13.26 7.21
C TRP A 465 3.67 14.48 6.81
N LYS A 466 2.92 15.12 7.72
CA LYS A 466 1.98 16.22 7.40
C LYS A 466 2.57 17.37 6.57
N GLY A 467 3.86 17.67 6.72
CA GLY A 467 4.54 18.71 5.93
C GLY A 467 4.82 18.33 4.47
N LEU A 468 4.75 17.04 4.10
CA LEU A 468 5.28 16.51 2.85
C LEU A 468 4.60 17.11 1.61
N ALA A 469 3.27 17.30 1.60
CA ALA A 469 2.58 17.94 0.47
C ALA A 469 2.83 19.45 0.36
N SER A 470 3.34 20.10 1.41
CA SER A 470 3.81 21.48 1.31
C SER A 470 5.23 21.55 0.77
N TRP A 471 6.08 20.60 1.17
CA TRP A 471 7.44 20.43 0.66
C TRP A 471 7.46 20.01 -0.82
N GLU A 472 6.59 19.08 -1.22
CA GLU A 472 6.38 18.67 -2.61
C GLU A 472 6.02 19.85 -3.52
N ARG A 473 5.05 20.69 -3.13
CA ARG A 473 4.68 21.88 -3.91
C ARG A 473 5.82 22.90 -4.09
N GLN A 474 6.83 22.87 -3.22
CA GLN A 474 8.03 23.69 -3.34
C GLN A 474 9.07 23.02 -4.26
N HIS A 475 9.40 21.75 -4.00
CA HIS A 475 10.55 21.07 -4.61
C HIS A 475 10.22 20.14 -5.79
N ALA A 476 8.96 19.90 -6.15
CA ALA A 476 8.60 18.93 -7.20
C ALA A 476 9.29 19.22 -8.54
N HIS A 477 9.35 20.48 -8.96
CA HIS A 477 10.01 20.89 -10.20
C HIS A 477 11.53 20.68 -10.17
N GLU A 478 12.17 20.85 -9.01
CA GLU A 478 13.58 20.57 -8.78
C GLU A 478 13.86 19.06 -8.89
N ILE A 479 13.03 18.24 -8.24
CA ILE A 479 13.13 16.77 -8.32
C ILE A 479 12.94 16.28 -9.76
N HIS A 480 11.98 16.85 -10.51
CA HIS A 480 11.80 16.55 -11.94
C HIS A 480 12.97 16.98 -12.82
N SER A 481 13.77 17.95 -12.39
CA SER A 481 14.99 18.37 -13.10
C SER A 481 16.17 17.45 -12.76
N MET A 482 16.26 16.99 -11.50
CA MET A 482 17.36 16.18 -10.98
C MET A 482 17.26 14.68 -11.29
N LEU A 483 16.06 14.10 -11.20
CA LEU A 483 15.89 12.64 -11.24
C LEU A 483 15.37 12.17 -12.60
N GLN A 484 15.93 11.08 -13.12
CA GLN A 484 15.42 10.45 -14.34
C GLN A 484 14.20 9.56 -13.99
N PRO A 485 13.03 9.79 -14.65
CA PRO A 485 11.84 8.96 -14.52
C PRO A 485 12.14 7.47 -14.66
N GLY A 486 11.62 6.67 -13.74
CA GLY A 486 11.83 5.22 -13.72
C GLY A 486 13.17 4.75 -13.16
N ARG A 487 14.20 5.60 -13.12
CA ARG A 487 15.59 5.17 -12.88
C ARG A 487 16.12 5.55 -11.51
N HIS A 488 16.05 6.82 -11.11
CA HIS A 488 16.67 7.28 -9.87
C HIS A 488 15.70 7.23 -8.67
N ILE A 489 16.25 7.03 -7.48
CA ILE A 489 15.58 7.25 -6.19
C ILE A 489 16.50 8.13 -5.33
N LEU A 490 16.04 9.32 -4.95
CA LEU A 490 16.70 10.20 -3.99
C LEU A 490 16.32 9.78 -2.58
N TYR A 491 17.28 9.37 -1.77
CA TYR A 491 17.10 9.08 -0.35
C TYR A 491 17.59 10.24 0.51
N GLY A 492 16.78 10.54 1.52
CA GLY A 492 17.08 11.52 2.55
C GLY A 492 16.36 11.18 3.84
N GLU A 493 16.60 11.98 4.87
CA GLU A 493 15.94 11.86 6.16
C GLU A 493 14.88 12.95 6.30
N TRP A 494 13.67 12.55 6.69
CA TRP A 494 12.56 13.46 6.96
C TRP A 494 12.50 13.81 8.44
N LEU A 495 12.70 15.10 8.73
CA LEU A 495 13.08 15.64 10.03
C LEU A 495 12.04 16.61 10.59
N ALA A 496 10.80 16.57 10.10
CA ALA A 496 9.75 17.49 10.55
C ALA A 496 9.39 17.34 12.05
N HIS A 497 9.56 16.16 12.62
CA HIS A 497 9.24 15.87 14.01
C HIS A 497 10.49 15.43 14.77
N GLN A 498 10.61 15.85 16.02
CA GLN A 498 11.60 15.35 16.95
C GLN A 498 11.43 13.84 17.06
N HIS A 499 12.53 13.14 16.80
CA HIS A 499 12.66 11.71 16.95
C HIS A 499 13.22 11.42 18.36
N SER A 500 14.44 10.93 18.48
CA SER A 500 15.16 10.83 19.76
C SER A 500 15.94 12.13 20.04
N LEU A 501 16.54 12.74 19.01
CA LEU A 501 17.22 14.03 19.09
C LEU A 501 16.32 15.22 18.73
N ASP A 502 16.44 16.29 19.51
CA ASP A 502 15.89 17.61 19.20
C ASP A 502 16.77 18.36 18.21
N TYR A 503 16.21 18.80 17.09
CA TYR A 503 16.89 19.63 16.08
C TYR A 503 16.27 21.04 16.02
N ASP A 504 17.13 22.05 15.99
CA ASP A 504 16.74 23.46 16.02
C ASP A 504 17.50 24.34 15.00
N GLN A 505 18.40 23.76 14.19
CA GLN A 505 19.15 24.43 13.13
C GLN A 505 18.98 23.75 11.76
N LEU A 506 17.83 23.10 11.50
CA LEU A 506 17.60 22.38 10.23
C LEU A 506 17.54 23.34 9.02
N PRO A 507 18.25 23.07 7.91
CA PRO A 507 18.12 23.86 6.68
C PRO A 507 16.81 23.56 5.92
N SER A 508 16.26 22.35 6.08
CA SER A 508 14.97 21.92 5.53
C SER A 508 14.45 20.72 6.33
N TYR A 509 13.16 20.40 6.18
CA TYR A 509 12.59 19.17 6.77
C TYR A 509 12.95 17.89 6.01
N PHE A 510 13.54 18.00 4.82
CA PHE A 510 14.14 16.88 4.11
C PHE A 510 15.61 17.21 3.85
N VAL A 511 16.51 16.30 4.26
CA VAL A 511 17.96 16.42 4.02
C VAL A 511 18.41 15.17 3.25
N ALA A 512 18.94 15.36 2.04
CA ALA A 512 19.37 14.28 1.16
C ALA A 512 20.69 13.65 1.62
N PHE A 513 20.89 12.37 1.35
CA PHE A 513 22.15 11.67 1.66
C PHE A 513 22.61 10.61 0.62
N ASP A 514 21.72 10.05 -0.21
CA ASP A 514 22.10 9.08 -1.24
C ASP A 514 21.16 9.17 -2.47
N VAL A 515 21.64 8.80 -3.65
CA VAL A 515 20.79 8.46 -4.81
C VAL A 515 21.09 7.05 -5.27
N TYR A 516 20.05 6.24 -5.47
CA TYR A 516 20.15 4.91 -6.06
C TYR A 516 19.74 4.92 -7.53
N ASP A 517 20.60 4.39 -8.40
CA ASP A 517 20.30 4.16 -9.80
C ASP A 517 19.83 2.72 -10.00
N LYS A 518 18.53 2.53 -10.25
CA LYS A 518 17.93 1.21 -10.50
C LYS A 518 18.41 0.54 -11.79
N LYS A 519 18.90 1.29 -12.78
CA LYS A 519 19.42 0.71 -14.03
C LYS A 519 20.79 0.08 -13.81
N VAL A 520 21.63 0.70 -12.98
CA VAL A 520 23.01 0.26 -12.71
C VAL A 520 23.09 -0.60 -11.44
N GLY A 521 22.09 -0.54 -10.56
CA GLY A 521 22.08 -1.28 -9.29
C GLY A 521 23.03 -0.69 -8.23
N ARG A 522 23.47 0.55 -8.40
CA ARG A 522 24.50 1.22 -7.60
C ARG A 522 24.00 2.53 -7.03
N PHE A 523 24.57 2.95 -5.90
CA PHE A 523 24.40 4.31 -5.37
C PHE A 523 25.42 5.25 -6.02
N TRP A 524 25.03 6.48 -6.29
CA TRP A 524 25.96 7.55 -6.70
C TRP A 524 27.00 7.83 -5.62
N SER A 525 28.17 8.30 -6.03
CA SER A 525 29.14 8.90 -5.11
C SER A 525 28.54 10.16 -4.48
N ARG A 526 29.14 10.61 -3.37
CA ARG A 526 28.84 11.93 -2.80
C ARG A 526 29.08 13.04 -3.82
N ALA A 527 30.14 12.96 -4.62
CA ALA A 527 30.49 13.99 -5.59
C ALA A 527 29.41 14.14 -6.67
N THR A 528 28.94 13.02 -7.24
CA THR A 528 27.84 13.04 -8.22
C THR A 528 26.52 13.51 -7.60
N LEU A 529 26.22 13.10 -6.35
CA LEU A 529 25.04 13.57 -5.63
C LEU A 529 25.09 15.09 -5.35
N SER A 530 26.22 15.61 -4.87
CA SER A 530 26.40 17.03 -4.58
C SER A 530 26.22 17.86 -5.85
N ALA A 531 26.89 17.48 -6.94
CA ALA A 531 26.77 18.16 -8.24
C ALA A 531 25.31 18.17 -8.75
N ALA A 532 24.60 17.04 -8.70
CA ALA A 532 23.21 16.96 -9.14
C ALA A 532 22.24 17.76 -8.26
N LEU A 533 22.49 17.84 -6.95
CA LEU A 533 21.70 18.68 -6.04
C LEU A 533 21.97 20.18 -6.28
N GLU A 534 23.23 20.56 -6.45
CA GLU A 534 23.68 21.94 -6.68
C GLU A 534 23.23 22.49 -8.05
N GLU A 535 23.20 21.65 -9.09
CA GLU A 535 22.79 22.05 -10.44
C GLU A 535 21.26 22.20 -10.59
N HIS A 536 20.48 21.39 -9.86
CA HIS A 536 19.04 21.23 -10.15
C HIS A 536 18.09 21.56 -8.99
N THR A 537 18.59 21.74 -7.76
CA THR A 537 17.71 21.81 -6.57
C THR A 537 18.14 22.86 -5.53
N THR A 538 17.23 23.17 -4.61
CA THR A 538 17.53 23.88 -3.36
C THR A 538 17.55 22.93 -2.15
N ILE A 539 17.59 21.61 -2.39
CA ILE A 539 17.50 20.58 -1.36
C ILE A 539 18.87 20.41 -0.67
N PRO A 540 18.95 20.57 0.66
CA PRO A 540 20.21 20.43 1.37
C PRO A 540 20.66 18.97 1.43
N MET A 541 21.97 18.74 1.23
CA MET A 541 22.62 17.46 1.53
C MET A 541 23.11 17.43 2.99
N VAL A 542 23.18 16.24 3.59
CA VAL A 542 23.85 16.03 4.88
C VAL A 542 25.33 16.44 4.81
N PRO A 543 25.87 17.22 5.76
CA PRO A 543 27.24 17.72 5.67
C PRO A 543 28.28 16.63 5.98
N PRO A 544 29.49 16.71 5.39
CA PRO A 544 30.61 15.88 5.80
C PRO A 544 31.14 16.36 7.15
N ILE A 545 31.36 15.41 8.07
CA ILE A 545 32.09 15.61 9.33
C ILE A 545 33.61 15.49 9.08
N TYR A 546 34.00 14.55 8.22
CA TYR A 546 35.40 14.26 7.92
C TYR A 546 35.53 13.68 6.51
N THR A 547 36.62 14.02 5.82
CA THR A 547 37.04 13.39 4.58
C THR A 547 38.54 13.12 4.67
N GLY A 548 38.95 11.87 4.48
CA GLY A 548 40.36 11.48 4.48
C GLY A 548 40.58 10.03 4.95
N PRO A 549 41.83 9.59 5.11
CA PRO A 549 42.13 8.24 5.57
C PRO A 549 41.84 8.04 7.05
N VAL A 550 41.09 7.00 7.40
CA VAL A 550 40.78 6.66 8.79
C VAL A 550 41.88 5.76 9.37
N GLY A 551 42.58 6.24 10.39
CA GLY A 551 43.69 5.55 11.04
C GLY A 551 43.30 4.42 11.99
N GLY A 552 42.01 4.24 12.31
CA GLY A 552 41.51 3.13 13.11
C GLY A 552 40.19 3.41 13.85
N PRO A 553 39.68 2.43 14.63
CA PRO A 553 38.39 2.52 15.31
C PRO A 553 38.33 3.65 16.35
N GLU A 554 39.44 4.01 16.99
CA GLU A 554 39.48 5.09 17.98
C GLU A 554 39.21 6.47 17.36
N GLN A 555 39.64 6.71 16.12
CA GLN A 555 39.29 7.94 15.40
C GLN A 555 37.77 8.00 15.16
N LEU A 556 37.15 6.88 14.76
CA LEU A 556 35.71 6.82 14.56
C LEU A 556 34.93 7.01 15.87
N ARG A 557 35.42 6.44 16.99
CA ARG A 557 34.87 6.71 18.33
C ARG A 557 35.00 8.17 18.74
N ALA A 558 36.09 8.85 18.37
CA ALA A 558 36.26 10.28 18.63
C ALA A 558 35.27 11.14 17.83
N LEU A 559 35.03 10.81 16.56
CA LEU A 559 34.07 11.53 15.69
C LEU A 559 32.62 11.45 16.18
N LEU A 560 32.26 10.45 17.00
CA LEU A 560 30.95 10.40 17.67
C LEU A 560 30.74 11.54 18.69
N ASN A 561 31.80 12.26 19.08
CA ASN A 561 31.73 13.46 19.92
C ASN A 561 31.81 14.77 19.11
N THR A 562 31.61 14.71 17.79
CA THR A 562 31.38 15.91 16.97
C THR A 562 30.02 16.51 17.29
N SER A 563 29.94 17.83 17.45
CA SER A 563 28.67 18.55 17.57
C SER A 563 27.85 18.44 16.28
N SER A 564 26.55 18.16 16.38
CA SER A 564 25.66 18.07 15.23
C SER A 564 25.56 19.43 14.50
N ALA A 565 25.55 19.40 13.18
CA ALA A 565 25.37 20.59 12.35
C ALA A 565 23.96 21.20 12.48
N PHE A 566 23.01 20.41 13.00
CA PHE A 566 21.58 20.72 13.05
C PHE A 566 21.07 21.03 14.47
N ARG A 567 21.97 21.12 15.46
CA ARG A 567 21.64 21.32 16.89
C ARG A 567 22.48 22.42 17.50
N SER A 568 21.87 23.39 18.18
CA SER A 568 22.56 24.46 18.89
C SER A 568 22.86 24.10 20.35
N GLY A 569 24.03 24.52 20.84
CA GLY A 569 24.45 24.36 22.24
C GLY A 569 25.62 23.39 22.45
N GLU A 570 26.30 23.53 23.58
CA GLU A 570 27.41 22.67 23.98
C GLU A 570 26.92 21.25 24.36
N GLY A 571 27.71 20.22 24.05
CA GLY A 571 27.34 18.81 24.32
C GLY A 571 26.27 18.21 23.39
N LYS A 572 25.81 18.94 22.37
CA LYS A 572 24.79 18.48 21.40
C LYS A 572 25.42 17.69 20.26
N TYR A 573 25.96 16.52 20.60
CA TYR A 573 26.64 15.63 19.65
C TYR A 573 25.68 15.00 18.62
N VAL A 574 26.28 14.49 17.54
CA VAL A 574 25.62 13.63 16.54
C VAL A 574 25.09 12.33 17.15
N GLU A 575 24.03 11.75 16.59
CA GLU A 575 23.59 10.38 16.95
C GLU A 575 24.70 9.36 16.67
N GLY A 576 25.34 9.54 15.53
CA GLY A 576 26.29 8.62 14.94
C GLY A 576 26.87 9.20 13.67
N VAL A 577 27.60 8.37 12.95
CA VAL A 577 28.21 8.71 11.68
C VAL A 577 27.90 7.67 10.61
N TYR A 578 27.72 8.14 9.38
CA TYR A 578 27.65 7.32 8.17
C TYR A 578 29.01 7.38 7.49
N LEU A 579 29.57 6.24 7.12
CA LEU A 579 30.87 6.13 6.47
C LEU A 579 30.68 5.64 5.05
N ARG A 580 31.37 6.27 4.10
CA ARG A 580 31.36 5.86 2.69
C ARG A 580 32.75 5.93 2.07
N ILE A 581 33.05 4.92 1.26
CA ILE A 581 34.14 4.93 0.28
C ILE A 581 33.45 5.03 -1.08
N ASP A 582 33.77 6.07 -1.84
CA ASP A 582 33.30 6.26 -3.22
C ASP A 582 34.43 5.89 -4.20
N ASP A 583 34.08 5.66 -5.47
CA ASP A 583 35.05 5.48 -6.55
C ASP A 583 35.87 6.76 -6.78
N GLY A 584 37.20 6.62 -6.78
CA GLY A 584 38.10 7.66 -7.28
C GLY A 584 37.89 7.81 -8.79
N GLY A 585 37.30 8.94 -9.21
CA GLY A 585 36.61 9.12 -10.49
C GLY A 585 37.40 8.95 -11.79
N ASP A 586 38.68 8.58 -11.74
CA ASP A 586 39.57 8.45 -12.89
C ASP A 586 40.05 7.02 -13.19
N ASN A 587 39.76 6.02 -12.34
CA ASN A 587 40.38 4.67 -12.42
C ASN A 587 39.42 3.46 -12.41
N ASP A 588 38.12 3.63 -12.67
CA ASP A 588 37.22 2.48 -12.93
C ASP A 588 37.43 1.97 -14.37
N PRO A 589 37.89 0.73 -14.61
CA PRO A 589 38.03 0.18 -15.96
C PRO A 589 36.69 -0.06 -16.68
N LEU A 590 35.55 0.02 -15.98
CA LEU A 590 34.20 0.07 -16.57
C LEU A 590 33.72 1.51 -16.82
N GLY A 591 34.43 2.52 -16.28
CA GLY A 591 34.17 3.96 -16.41
C GLY A 591 34.62 4.55 -17.75
N GLY A 592 34.17 3.97 -18.87
CA GLY A 592 34.53 4.44 -20.21
C GLY A 592 34.10 5.90 -20.47
N SER A 593 35.07 6.81 -20.58
CA SER A 593 34.81 8.23 -20.86
C SER A 593 34.14 8.42 -22.23
N LEU A 594 32.88 8.84 -22.22
CA LEU A 594 32.11 9.20 -23.41
C LEU A 594 31.87 10.71 -23.45
N ASN A 595 32.70 11.39 -24.25
CA ASN A 595 32.39 12.66 -24.91
C ASN A 595 31.79 13.80 -24.04
N GLY A 596 32.46 14.16 -22.94
CA GLY A 596 32.30 15.47 -22.33
C GLY A 596 30.98 15.75 -21.59
N THR A 597 30.19 14.71 -21.28
CA THR A 597 29.12 14.79 -20.27
C THR A 597 29.66 14.39 -18.90
N SER A 598 29.13 15.01 -17.84
CA SER A 598 29.59 14.84 -16.45
C SER A 598 29.75 13.38 -16.03
N HIS A 599 30.95 13.01 -15.61
CA HIS A 599 31.26 11.64 -15.16
C HIS A 599 30.45 11.29 -13.91
N VAL A 600 29.68 10.20 -13.98
CA VAL A 600 28.97 9.62 -12.85
C VAL A 600 29.92 8.65 -12.15
N SER A 601 30.32 8.98 -10.92
CA SER A 601 31.05 8.08 -10.03
C SER A 601 30.12 7.49 -8.97
N TRP A 602 30.55 6.42 -8.30
CA TRP A 602 29.67 5.54 -7.55
C TRP A 602 30.14 5.32 -6.11
N LEU A 603 29.24 4.87 -5.26
CA LEU A 603 29.55 4.33 -3.94
C LEU A 603 30.16 2.93 -4.07
N GLN A 604 31.27 2.68 -3.37
CA GLN A 604 31.97 1.39 -3.30
C GLN A 604 31.65 0.59 -2.03
N LEU A 605 31.60 1.26 -0.88
CA LEU A 605 31.35 0.62 0.40
C LEU A 605 30.73 1.61 1.37
N ARG A 606 29.77 1.17 2.19
CA ARG A 606 29.16 2.00 3.23
C ARG A 606 28.98 1.28 4.57
N ALA A 607 29.04 2.04 5.64
CA ALA A 607 28.79 1.58 7.00
C ALA A 607 28.11 2.67 7.86
N LYS A 608 27.57 2.27 9.01
CA LYS A 608 27.19 3.19 10.10
C LYS A 608 28.00 2.91 11.37
N LEU A 609 28.13 3.92 12.22
CA LEU A 609 28.52 3.78 13.62
C LEU A 609 27.58 4.66 14.44
N VAL A 610 26.95 4.09 15.48
CA VAL A 610 25.99 4.79 16.35
C VAL A 610 26.58 4.90 17.74
N ARG A 611 26.30 6.00 18.45
CA ARG A 611 26.77 6.20 19.82
C ARG A 611 26.23 5.15 20.79
N ALA A 612 27.08 4.74 21.74
CA ALA A 612 26.72 3.73 22.75
C ALA A 612 25.64 4.19 23.75
N ASP A 613 25.52 5.50 24.00
CA ASP A 613 24.50 6.10 24.85
C ASP A 613 23.21 6.48 24.09
N PHE A 614 23.16 6.23 22.77
CA PHE A 614 21.98 6.51 21.97
C PHE A 614 20.99 5.35 22.00
N VAL A 615 19.84 5.58 22.63
CA VAL A 615 18.67 4.71 22.55
C VAL A 615 17.67 5.35 21.58
N GLN A 616 17.42 4.68 20.45
CA GLN A 616 16.40 5.12 19.49
C GLN A 616 15.02 4.95 20.14
N ASN A 617 14.38 6.06 20.54
CA ASN A 617 13.13 6.04 21.32
C ASN A 617 11.88 5.78 20.45
N ILE A 618 12.04 5.01 19.37
CA ILE A 618 11.10 4.99 18.24
C ILE A 618 10.95 3.58 17.72
N ASN A 619 9.88 2.94 18.18
CA ASN A 619 9.28 1.87 17.42
C ASN A 619 8.65 2.48 16.16
N GLU A 620 9.14 2.10 14.98
CA GLU A 620 8.48 2.31 13.68
C GLU A 620 7.17 1.47 13.61
N GLY A 621 6.23 1.71 14.53
CA GLY A 621 4.97 0.94 14.61
C GLY A 621 4.17 0.97 15.92
N THR A 622 4.64 1.55 17.05
CA THR A 622 3.84 1.59 18.30
C THR A 622 3.33 2.98 18.67
N HIS A 623 2.26 2.98 19.47
CA HIS A 623 1.49 4.16 19.86
C HIS A 623 2.29 5.26 20.58
N TRP A 624 2.32 6.44 19.95
CA TRP A 624 2.59 7.73 20.64
C TRP A 624 1.38 8.20 21.48
N THR A 625 0.77 7.31 22.26
CA THR A 625 -0.32 7.67 23.19
C THR A 625 0.23 8.21 24.49
N LYS A 626 0.64 9.50 24.49
CA LYS A 626 0.44 10.51 25.57
C LYS A 626 1.37 11.73 25.51
N THR A 627 2.37 11.76 24.64
CA THR A 627 3.23 12.95 24.45
C THR A 627 2.94 13.58 23.09
N SER A 628 2.59 14.87 23.07
CA SER A 628 2.43 15.63 21.83
C SER A 628 3.76 15.65 21.08
N ALA A 629 3.83 15.00 19.92
CA ALA A 629 5.05 14.94 19.12
C ALA A 629 5.53 16.37 18.78
N ARG A 630 6.75 16.68 19.19
CA ARG A 630 7.34 18.02 19.05
C ARG A 630 7.86 18.19 17.62
N LEU A 631 7.62 19.34 17.01
CA LEU A 631 8.21 19.68 15.73
C LEU A 631 9.67 20.13 15.95
N ASN A 632 10.57 19.76 15.03
CA ASN A 632 11.89 20.35 14.96
C ASN A 632 11.82 21.75 14.35
N THR A 633 12.84 22.58 14.57
CA THR A 633 12.86 23.97 14.10
C THR A 633 13.76 24.12 12.87
N LEU A 634 13.25 24.80 11.84
CA LEU A 634 14.05 25.26 10.71
C LEU A 634 14.86 26.50 11.09
N ARG A 635 16.09 26.58 10.56
CA ARG A 635 16.93 27.78 10.63
C ARG A 635 16.48 28.78 9.57
N TRP A 636 15.88 29.88 10.02
CA TRP A 636 15.46 31.02 9.19
C TRP A 636 16.58 32.05 9.03
#